data_AF-A0A8H9XF78-F1
#
_entry.id   AF-A0A8H9XF78-F1
#
_cell.length_a   1.000
_cell.length_b   1.000
_cell.length_c   1.000
_cell.angle_alpha   90.00
_cell.angle_beta   90.00
_cell.angle_gamma   90.00
#
_symmetry.space_group_name_H-M   'P 1'
#
loop_
_entity.id
_entity.type
_entity.pdbx_description
1 polymer ?
#
loop_
_entity_poly.entity_id
_entity_poly.type
_entity_poly.pdbx_seq_one_letter_code
_entity_poly.pdbx_strand_id
1 'polypeptide(L)'
;MADQRGFELPRSAVRYFAVRETELVGWRMMLLGGGEQELRQALAEAAIAPAEIREVMTVLMRDPPSGLQELLGPDIWSGAGHDWVFDASIGRWRAPDEPLAPLPGKPKSVDGLSFDLEVPHIGWLPVTIAAGAQTVSFSASTVFDPFPSLTSWLDAVAAGRAPRLLIDTEGVVVSFHIFEPQGATVRFVVTNDAEADDTIDLDIRIERTTLVRAIYTRLVAFWESPELAAAWRSEWRYDDEPDEDPTSATNRPYSVRSERLDRLLADPR
;
A
#
# COMPACT_ATOMS: atom_id res chain seq x y z
N MET A 1 -46.59 -2.64 12.35
CA MET A 1 -45.49 -3.59 12.06
C MET A 1 -45.14 -3.43 10.60
N ALA A 2 -44.12 -2.61 10.31
CA ALA A 2 -43.59 -2.47 8.97
C ALA A 2 -42.66 -3.67 8.71
N ASP A 3 -42.92 -4.34 7.60
CA ASP A 3 -42.24 -5.53 7.12
C ASP A 3 -40.82 -5.18 6.67
N GLN A 4 -39.82 -5.39 7.54
CA GLN A 4 -38.39 -5.32 7.20
C GLN A 4 -37.96 -6.58 6.43
N ARG A 5 -38.62 -6.89 5.31
CA ARG A 5 -38.06 -7.82 4.34
C ARG A 5 -36.97 -7.07 3.58
N GLY A 6 -35.74 -7.23 4.07
CA GLY A 6 -34.53 -6.72 3.43
C GLY A 6 -34.50 -7.12 1.97
N PHE A 7 -34.38 -6.12 1.10
CA PHE A 7 -34.03 -6.33 -0.31
C PHE A 7 -32.54 -6.71 -0.36
N GLU A 8 -32.22 -7.98 -0.09
CA GLU A 8 -30.93 -8.53 -0.51
C GLU A 8 -31.00 -8.78 -2.01
N LEU A 9 -30.46 -7.83 -2.78
CA LEU A 9 -30.23 -8.04 -4.19
C LEU A 9 -29.17 -9.15 -4.34
N PRO A 10 -29.40 -10.17 -5.19
CA PRO A 10 -28.43 -11.22 -5.40
C PRO A 10 -27.11 -10.61 -5.87
N ARG A 11 -26.03 -10.87 -5.14
CA ARG A 11 -24.67 -10.47 -5.52
C ARG A 11 -23.99 -11.65 -6.18
N SER A 12 -23.30 -11.41 -7.29
CA SER A 12 -22.48 -12.41 -7.96
C SER A 12 -21.03 -12.23 -7.55
N ALA A 13 -20.33 -13.35 -7.36
CA ALA A 13 -18.90 -13.32 -7.16
C ALA A 13 -18.22 -12.90 -8.48
N VAL A 14 -17.44 -11.84 -8.41
CA VAL A 14 -16.60 -11.33 -9.50
C VAL A 14 -15.16 -11.45 -9.05
N ARG A 15 -14.29 -11.88 -9.95
CA ARG A 15 -12.89 -12.12 -9.65
C ARG A 15 -11.99 -11.23 -10.48
N TYR A 16 -10.94 -10.75 -9.82
CA TYR A 16 -9.85 -10.04 -10.44
C TYR A 16 -8.70 -11.01 -10.65
N PHE A 17 -8.19 -11.04 -11.87
CA PHE A 17 -7.09 -11.90 -12.28
C PHE A 17 -5.97 -11.06 -12.87
N ALA A 18 -4.74 -11.30 -12.42
CA ALA A 18 -3.57 -10.82 -13.11
C ALA A 18 -3.16 -11.87 -14.15
N VAL A 19 -3.05 -11.45 -15.40
CA VAL A 19 -2.67 -12.30 -16.54
C VAL A 19 -1.36 -11.79 -17.13
N ARG A 20 -0.37 -12.68 -17.22
CA ARG A 20 0.91 -12.42 -17.89
C ARG A 20 0.96 -13.17 -19.21
N GLU A 21 1.41 -12.49 -20.26
CA GLU A 21 1.65 -13.08 -21.59
C GLU A 21 3.15 -13.35 -21.78
N THR A 22 3.50 -14.39 -22.54
CA THR A 22 4.89 -14.87 -22.71
C THR A 22 5.86 -13.80 -23.21
N GLU A 23 5.39 -12.89 -24.06
CA GLU A 23 6.23 -11.89 -24.73
C GLU A 23 6.14 -10.49 -24.13
N LEU A 24 5.28 -10.30 -23.12
CA LEU A 24 5.06 -8.99 -22.52
C LEU A 24 5.68 -8.89 -21.13
N VAL A 25 6.26 -7.73 -20.86
CA VAL A 25 6.75 -7.35 -19.55
C VAL A 25 5.58 -6.82 -18.73
N GLY A 26 5.35 -7.37 -17.53
CA GLY A 26 4.27 -6.97 -16.64
C GLY A 26 2.99 -7.79 -16.81
N TRP A 27 1.91 -7.32 -16.18
CA TRP A 27 0.64 -8.02 -16.07
C TRP A 27 -0.51 -7.15 -16.58
N ARG A 28 -1.52 -7.80 -17.13
CA ARG A 28 -2.84 -7.20 -17.34
C ARG A 28 -3.71 -7.57 -16.16
N MET A 29 -4.44 -6.60 -15.63
CA MET A 29 -5.49 -6.92 -14.67
C MET A 29 -6.80 -7.11 -15.41
N MET A 30 -7.47 -8.21 -15.12
CA MET A 30 -8.67 -8.67 -15.78
C MET A 30 -9.78 -8.87 -14.76
N LEU A 31 -10.99 -8.47 -15.10
CA LEU A 31 -12.20 -8.64 -14.31
C LEU A 31 -13.15 -9.59 -15.05
N LEU A 32 -13.66 -10.60 -14.34
CA LEU A 32 -14.62 -11.54 -14.90
C LEU A 32 -15.60 -12.07 -13.84
N GLY A 33 -16.86 -12.23 -14.23
CA GLY A 33 -17.82 -13.06 -13.50
C GLY A 33 -17.58 -14.53 -13.79
N GLY A 34 -17.04 -15.28 -12.82
CA GLY A 34 -16.71 -16.70 -12.99
C GLY A 34 -15.41 -17.10 -12.29
N GLY A 35 -14.94 -18.32 -12.55
CA GLY A 35 -13.67 -18.83 -12.07
C GLY A 35 -12.57 -18.82 -13.13
N GLU A 36 -11.45 -19.47 -12.81
CA GLU A 36 -10.28 -19.54 -13.70
C GLU A 36 -10.60 -20.26 -15.03
N GLN A 37 -11.52 -21.23 -15.03
CA GLN A 37 -11.90 -21.94 -16.26
C GLN A 37 -12.61 -21.02 -17.25
N GLU A 38 -13.57 -20.22 -16.77
CA GLU A 38 -14.26 -19.20 -17.57
C GLU A 38 -13.28 -18.14 -18.06
N LEU A 39 -12.30 -17.75 -17.23
CA LEU A 39 -11.22 -16.84 -17.64
C LEU A 39 -10.42 -17.43 -18.79
N ARG A 40 -9.98 -18.70 -18.70
CA ARG A 40 -9.20 -19.35 -19.76
C ARG A 40 -9.97 -19.43 -21.07
N GLN A 41 -11.28 -19.68 -21.00
CA GLN A 41 -12.13 -19.64 -22.19
C GLN A 41 -12.21 -18.22 -22.78
N ALA A 42 -12.49 -17.21 -21.95
CA ALA A 42 -12.59 -15.83 -22.41
C ALA A 42 -11.27 -15.30 -22.99
N LEU A 43 -10.13 -15.66 -22.40
CA LEU A 43 -8.80 -15.33 -22.94
C LEU A 43 -8.57 -15.99 -24.31
N ALA A 44 -8.98 -17.24 -24.50
CA ALA A 44 -8.87 -17.93 -25.79
C ALA A 44 -9.75 -17.27 -26.87
N GLU A 45 -10.98 -16.86 -26.51
CA GLU A 45 -11.89 -16.11 -27.40
C GLU A 45 -11.30 -14.74 -27.78
N ALA A 46 -10.58 -14.09 -26.86
CA ALA A 46 -9.86 -12.83 -27.09
C ALA A 46 -8.48 -13.01 -27.77
N ALA A 47 -8.10 -14.24 -28.14
CA ALA A 47 -6.79 -14.59 -28.69
C ALA A 47 -5.59 -14.16 -27.80
N ILE A 48 -5.78 -14.16 -26.48
CA ILE A 48 -4.74 -13.90 -25.48
C ILE A 48 -4.19 -15.24 -25.00
N ALA A 49 -2.87 -15.44 -25.10
CA ALA A 49 -2.19 -16.65 -24.65
C ALA A 49 -1.51 -16.40 -23.29
N PRO A 50 -2.11 -16.81 -22.16
CA PRO A 50 -1.52 -16.58 -20.85
C PRO A 50 -0.33 -17.51 -20.60
N ALA A 51 0.80 -16.94 -20.20
CA ALA A 51 1.93 -17.65 -19.61
C ALA A 51 1.70 -17.95 -18.12
N GLU A 52 1.09 -17.00 -17.40
CA GLU A 52 0.81 -17.11 -15.97
C GLU A 52 -0.52 -16.41 -15.65
N ILE A 53 -1.27 -16.96 -14.70
CA ILE A 53 -2.53 -16.39 -14.18
C ILE A 53 -2.44 -16.41 -12.66
N ARG A 54 -2.79 -15.29 -12.02
CA ARG A 54 -2.94 -15.18 -10.56
C ARG A 54 -4.31 -14.60 -10.23
N GLU A 55 -5.05 -15.24 -9.35
CA GLU A 55 -6.23 -14.60 -8.74
C GLU A 55 -5.74 -13.55 -7.72
N VAL A 56 -6.22 -12.32 -7.87
CA VAL A 56 -5.82 -11.19 -7.00
C VAL A 56 -6.82 -11.02 -5.87
N MET A 57 -8.11 -10.97 -6.21
CA MET A 57 -9.19 -10.86 -5.24
C MET A 57 -10.52 -11.37 -5.79
N THR A 58 -11.44 -11.66 -4.86
CA THR A 58 -12.85 -11.92 -5.16
C THR A 58 -13.71 -10.88 -4.46
N VAL A 59 -14.62 -10.25 -5.21
CA VAL A 59 -15.59 -9.28 -4.68
C VAL A 59 -17.02 -9.71 -4.99
N LEU A 60 -17.96 -9.22 -4.21
CA LEU A 60 -19.39 -9.41 -4.46
C LEU A 60 -19.97 -8.18 -5.14
N MET A 61 -20.32 -8.29 -6.43
CA MET A 61 -20.93 -7.20 -7.18
C MET A 61 -22.41 -7.46 -7.41
N ARG A 62 -23.21 -6.38 -7.31
CA ARG A 62 -24.62 -6.41 -7.67
C ARG A 62 -24.80 -6.63 -9.17
N ASP A 63 -24.04 -5.87 -9.97
CA ASP A 63 -24.12 -5.88 -11.42
C ASP A 63 -22.74 -6.27 -11.97
N PRO A 64 -22.44 -7.58 -12.10
CA PRO A 64 -21.15 -8.05 -12.61
C PRO A 64 -20.96 -7.65 -14.09
N PRO A 65 -19.71 -7.46 -14.55
CA PRO A 65 -19.45 -7.12 -15.94
C PRO A 65 -19.94 -8.22 -16.90
N SER A 66 -20.43 -7.82 -18.07
CA SER A 66 -20.77 -8.76 -19.13
C SER A 66 -19.49 -9.21 -19.85
N GLY A 67 -18.92 -10.33 -19.41
CA GLY A 67 -17.72 -10.92 -19.99
C GLY A 67 -16.43 -10.35 -19.42
N LEU A 68 -15.32 -10.63 -20.11
CA LEU A 68 -13.98 -10.25 -19.69
C LEU A 68 -13.76 -8.74 -19.89
N GLN A 69 -13.33 -8.05 -18.84
CA GLN A 69 -12.91 -6.66 -18.92
C GLN A 69 -11.45 -6.53 -18.52
N GLU A 70 -10.67 -5.78 -19.30
CA GLU A 70 -9.32 -5.37 -18.90
C GLU A 70 -9.43 -4.07 -18.10
N LEU A 71 -8.76 -4.03 -16.94
CA LEU A 71 -8.70 -2.85 -16.09
C LEU A 71 -7.46 -2.04 -16.47
N LEU A 72 -7.70 -0.83 -16.95
CA LEU A 72 -6.67 0.08 -17.44
C LEU A 72 -6.40 1.16 -16.38
N GLY A 73 -5.13 1.29 -15.97
CA GLY A 73 -4.69 2.30 -15.00
C GLY A 73 -4.95 1.90 -13.54
N PRO A 74 -4.38 2.66 -12.59
CA PRO A 74 -4.49 2.39 -11.17
C PRO A 74 -5.85 2.87 -10.64
N ASP A 75 -6.90 2.05 -10.74
CA ASP A 75 -8.08 2.25 -9.91
C ASP A 75 -7.91 1.48 -8.58
N ILE A 76 -8.44 1.99 -7.47
CA ILE A 76 -8.27 1.36 -6.15
C ILE A 76 -8.79 -0.09 -6.09
N TRP A 77 -9.71 -0.45 -6.98
CA TRP A 77 -10.31 -1.76 -7.08
C TRP A 77 -9.52 -2.70 -8.00
N SER A 78 -8.53 -2.21 -8.73
CA SER A 78 -7.83 -2.93 -9.81
C SER A 78 -6.52 -3.59 -9.38
N GLY A 79 -6.11 -3.49 -8.12
CA GLY A 79 -4.97 -4.26 -7.58
C GLY A 79 -4.14 -3.56 -6.52
N ALA A 80 -4.23 -2.23 -6.41
CA ALA A 80 -3.46 -1.46 -5.43
C ALA A 80 -3.71 -1.90 -3.98
N GLY A 81 -4.96 -2.25 -3.63
CA GLY A 81 -5.30 -2.83 -2.32
C GLY A 81 -4.67 -4.21 -2.03
N HIS A 82 -3.95 -4.80 -2.99
CA HIS A 82 -3.26 -6.09 -2.89
C HIS A 82 -1.77 -5.99 -3.27
N ASP A 83 -1.15 -4.83 -3.05
CA ASP A 83 0.27 -4.54 -3.31
C ASP A 83 0.70 -4.59 -4.79
N TRP A 84 -0.25 -4.55 -5.73
CA TRP A 84 0.06 -4.42 -7.16
C TRP A 84 0.25 -2.96 -7.53
N VAL A 85 1.24 -2.68 -8.38
CA VAL A 85 1.56 -1.31 -8.83
C VAL A 85 1.41 -1.22 -10.34
N PHE A 86 0.72 -0.19 -10.82
CA PHE A 86 0.67 0.10 -12.24
C PHE A 86 1.97 0.80 -12.68
N ASP A 87 2.70 0.20 -13.60
CA ASP A 87 3.91 0.77 -14.20
C ASP A 87 3.52 1.52 -15.47
N ALA A 88 3.26 2.82 -15.32
CA ALA A 88 2.83 3.69 -16.42
C ALA A 88 3.84 3.73 -17.58
N SER A 89 5.13 3.47 -17.31
CA SER A 89 6.18 3.48 -18.35
C SER A 89 6.00 2.36 -19.39
N ILE A 90 5.32 1.28 -19.01
CA ILE A 90 5.00 0.16 -19.90
C ILE A 90 3.48 -0.10 -20.02
N GLY A 91 2.66 0.69 -19.32
CA GLY A 91 1.21 0.54 -19.30
C GLY A 91 0.71 -0.81 -18.78
N ARG A 92 1.39 -1.38 -17.76
CA ARG A 92 1.09 -2.72 -17.21
C ARG A 92 1.29 -2.77 -15.71
N TRP A 93 0.66 -3.75 -15.07
CA TRP A 93 0.80 -3.99 -13.64
C TRP A 93 2.08 -4.77 -13.29
N ARG A 94 2.55 -4.59 -12.06
CA ARG A 94 3.68 -5.28 -11.45
C ARG A 94 3.21 -6.03 -10.23
N ALA A 95 3.49 -7.33 -10.17
CA ALA A 95 3.13 -8.13 -9.01
C ALA A 95 3.93 -7.70 -7.77
N PRO A 96 3.45 -7.94 -6.54
CA PRO A 96 4.10 -7.50 -5.29
C PRO A 96 5.54 -7.99 -5.12
N ASP A 97 5.86 -9.15 -5.70
CA ASP A 97 7.15 -9.81 -5.65
C ASP A 97 8.14 -9.34 -6.74
N GLU A 98 7.72 -8.47 -7.66
CA GLU A 98 8.54 -8.04 -8.79
C GLU A 98 9.29 -6.73 -8.59
N PRO A 99 10.51 -6.59 -9.12
CA PRO A 99 11.18 -5.30 -9.13
C PRO A 99 10.42 -4.32 -10.04
N LEU A 100 10.30 -3.07 -9.59
CA LEU A 100 9.90 -1.97 -10.46
C LEU A 100 11.06 -1.54 -11.36
N ALA A 101 10.73 -1.07 -12.56
CA ALA A 101 11.68 -0.33 -13.37
C ALA A 101 12.11 0.93 -12.60
N PRO A 102 13.40 1.29 -12.61
CA PRO A 102 13.84 2.54 -11.99
C PRO A 102 13.10 3.74 -12.58
N LEU A 103 12.47 4.54 -11.72
CA LEU A 103 11.79 5.76 -12.17
C LEU A 103 12.81 6.75 -12.76
N PRO A 104 12.49 7.46 -13.85
CA PRO A 104 13.35 8.50 -14.37
C PRO A 104 13.53 9.60 -13.32
N GLY A 105 14.74 10.14 -13.17
CA GLY A 105 15.00 11.18 -12.18
C GLY A 105 16.46 11.25 -11.77
N LYS A 106 16.81 12.34 -11.08
CA LYS A 106 18.12 12.52 -10.45
C LYS A 106 17.89 12.69 -8.94
N PRO A 107 17.88 11.60 -8.16
CA PRO A 107 17.68 11.67 -6.72
C PRO A 107 18.66 12.64 -6.07
N LYS A 108 18.17 13.45 -5.13
CA LYS A 108 19.02 14.34 -4.33
C LYS A 108 19.64 13.56 -3.19
N SER A 109 20.96 13.62 -3.05
CA SER A 109 21.63 13.09 -1.86
C SER A 109 21.27 13.91 -0.64
N VAL A 110 20.88 13.26 0.45
CA VAL A 110 20.53 13.90 1.73
C VAL A 110 21.16 13.14 2.90
N ASP A 111 21.46 13.87 3.96
CA ASP A 111 22.08 13.30 5.17
C ASP A 111 21.04 12.82 6.20
N GLY A 112 19.76 13.13 6.00
CA GLY A 112 18.69 12.81 6.93
C GLY A 112 17.30 13.02 6.36
N LEU A 113 16.31 12.56 7.12
CA LEU A 113 14.89 12.63 6.84
C LEU A 113 14.14 12.86 8.16
N SER A 114 13.06 13.64 8.13
CA SER A 114 12.06 13.67 9.20
C SER A 114 10.83 12.88 8.78
N PHE A 115 10.22 12.20 9.75
CA PHE A 115 8.98 11.48 9.61
C PHE A 115 8.12 11.86 10.81
N ASP A 116 7.16 12.73 10.57
CA ASP A 116 6.38 13.38 11.62
C ASP A 116 4.94 12.88 11.54
N LEU A 117 4.39 12.52 12.70
CA LEU A 117 3.04 12.00 12.91
C LEU A 117 2.33 12.95 13.87
N GLU A 118 1.11 13.34 13.52
CA GLU A 118 0.28 14.19 14.37
C GLU A 118 -0.90 13.39 14.95
N VAL A 119 -1.50 13.93 16.01
CA VAL A 119 -2.68 13.32 16.64
C VAL A 119 -3.77 13.18 15.57
N PRO A 120 -4.39 11.99 15.46
CA PRO A 120 -5.43 11.78 14.45
C PRO A 120 -6.66 12.63 14.75
N HIS A 121 -7.46 12.87 13.71
CA HIS A 121 -8.74 13.55 13.79
C HIS A 121 -9.77 12.81 12.94
N ILE A 122 -10.79 12.23 13.57
CA ILE A 122 -11.89 11.49 12.91
C ILE A 122 -11.38 10.49 11.85
N GLY A 123 -10.52 9.58 12.25
CA GLY A 123 -10.01 8.47 11.45
C GLY A 123 -8.83 8.82 10.55
N TRP A 124 -8.39 10.08 10.54
CA TRP A 124 -7.30 10.56 9.70
C TRP A 124 -6.08 10.93 10.54
N LEU A 125 -4.93 10.32 10.24
CA LEU A 125 -3.66 10.57 10.92
C LEU A 125 -2.73 11.34 9.99
N PRO A 126 -2.44 12.62 10.26
CA PRO A 126 -1.55 13.42 9.42
C PRO A 126 -0.10 12.92 9.49
N VAL A 127 0.51 12.74 8.33
CA VAL A 127 1.89 12.30 8.15
C VAL A 127 2.64 13.32 7.30
N THR A 128 3.82 13.72 7.75
CA THR A 128 4.74 14.56 6.96
C THR A 128 6.11 13.92 6.87
N ILE A 129 6.66 13.90 5.66
CA ILE A 129 8.03 13.44 5.38
C ILE A 129 8.80 14.61 4.79
N ALA A 130 9.92 14.98 5.40
CA ALA A 130 10.79 16.02 4.87
C ALA A 130 12.24 15.52 4.72
N ALA A 131 12.86 15.84 3.58
CA ALA A 131 14.26 15.51 3.31
C ALA A 131 14.91 16.55 2.40
N GLY A 132 15.93 17.24 2.91
CA GLY A 132 16.53 18.39 2.21
C GLY A 132 15.52 19.51 2.00
N ALA A 133 15.20 19.82 0.73
CA ALA A 133 14.20 20.82 0.35
C ALA A 133 12.89 20.21 -0.17
N GLN A 134 12.70 18.90 -0.01
CA GLN A 134 11.51 18.17 -0.43
C GLN A 134 10.66 17.86 0.80
N THR A 135 9.36 18.08 0.69
CA THR A 135 8.37 17.78 1.72
C THR A 135 7.15 17.16 1.06
N VAL A 136 6.66 16.05 1.60
CA VAL A 136 5.39 15.43 1.24
C VAL A 136 4.55 15.29 2.50
N SER A 137 3.26 15.63 2.37
CA SER A 137 2.30 15.52 3.46
C SER A 137 1.05 14.81 2.96
N PHE A 138 0.54 13.87 3.75
CA PHE A 138 -0.67 13.11 3.46
C PHE A 138 -1.36 12.70 4.78
N SER A 139 -2.58 12.18 4.71
CA SER A 139 -3.30 11.68 5.88
C SER A 139 -3.60 10.19 5.71
N ALA A 140 -3.05 9.36 6.60
CA ALA A 140 -3.37 7.94 6.63
C ALA A 140 -4.79 7.73 7.19
N SER A 141 -5.55 6.81 6.59
CA SER A 141 -6.90 6.48 7.07
C SER A 141 -6.89 5.26 7.99
N THR A 142 -7.71 5.31 9.04
CA THR A 142 -7.97 4.15 9.91
C THR A 142 -8.70 3.01 9.19
N VAL A 143 -9.40 3.30 8.10
CA VAL A 143 -10.11 2.31 7.27
C VAL A 143 -9.11 1.38 6.60
N PHE A 144 -7.97 1.95 6.16
CA PHE A 144 -6.87 1.25 5.51
C PHE A 144 -5.56 1.47 6.30
N ASP A 145 -5.58 1.09 7.59
CA ASP A 145 -4.48 1.31 8.53
C ASP A 145 -3.11 0.80 7.98
N PRO A 146 -2.18 1.70 7.60
CA PRO A 146 -0.96 1.31 6.87
C PRO A 146 0.19 0.92 7.79
N PHE A 147 0.11 1.23 9.09
CA PHE A 147 1.25 1.14 10.01
C PHE A 147 1.71 -0.29 10.33
N PRO A 148 0.87 -1.35 10.30
CA PRO A 148 1.35 -2.73 10.41
C PRO A 148 2.27 -3.09 9.23
N SER A 149 1.90 -2.65 8.02
CA SER A 149 2.68 -2.87 6.80
C SER A 149 3.93 -2.00 6.76
N LEU A 150 3.89 -0.78 7.31
CA LEU A 150 5.07 0.11 7.40
C LEU A 150 6.22 -0.52 8.20
N THR A 151 5.91 -1.18 9.33
CA THR A 151 6.94 -1.87 10.13
C THR A 151 7.60 -3.01 9.35
N SER A 152 6.79 -3.83 8.67
CA SER A 152 7.28 -4.92 7.81
C SER A 152 8.09 -4.40 6.62
N TRP A 153 7.69 -3.26 6.05
CA TRP A 153 8.42 -2.57 5.00
C TRP A 153 9.80 -2.11 5.49
N LEU A 154 9.88 -1.46 6.66
CA LEU A 154 11.14 -1.04 7.27
C LEU A 154 12.08 -2.22 7.53
N ASP A 155 11.56 -3.35 8.01
CA ASP A 155 12.33 -4.58 8.18
C ASP A 155 12.89 -5.11 6.86
N ALA A 156 12.11 -5.04 5.79
CA ALA A 156 12.56 -5.42 4.46
C ALA A 156 13.65 -4.46 3.92
N VAL A 157 13.51 -3.14 4.13
CA VAL A 157 14.54 -2.16 3.78
C VAL A 157 15.83 -2.46 4.54
N ALA A 158 15.75 -2.65 5.86
CA ALA A 158 16.87 -3.02 6.72
C ALA A 158 17.56 -4.33 6.31
N ALA A 159 16.81 -5.25 5.68
CA ALA A 159 17.34 -6.49 5.12
C ALA A 159 18.03 -6.35 3.76
N GLY A 160 18.13 -5.13 3.22
CA GLY A 160 18.71 -4.89 1.89
C GLY A 160 17.79 -5.32 0.75
N ARG A 161 16.48 -5.37 0.97
CA ARG A 161 15.47 -5.60 -0.08
C ARG A 161 15.00 -4.26 -0.67
N ALA A 162 14.27 -4.34 -1.78
CA ALA A 162 13.56 -3.22 -2.41
C ALA A 162 12.04 -3.38 -2.22
N PRO A 163 11.53 -3.27 -0.97
CA PRO A 163 10.09 -3.38 -0.74
C PRO A 163 9.34 -2.17 -1.28
N ARG A 164 8.03 -2.36 -1.42
CA ARG A 164 7.04 -1.33 -1.74
C ARG A 164 6.02 -1.28 -0.62
N LEU A 165 5.51 -0.10 -0.34
CA LEU A 165 4.38 0.09 0.57
C LEU A 165 3.39 1.01 -0.12
N LEU A 166 2.14 0.55 -0.22
CA LEU A 166 1.03 1.33 -0.73
C LEU A 166 0.17 1.75 0.46
N ILE A 167 -0.10 3.05 0.57
CA ILE A 167 -0.92 3.64 1.63
C ILE A 167 -2.18 4.17 0.96
N ASP A 168 -3.29 3.45 1.13
CA ASP A 168 -4.60 3.90 0.65
C ASP A 168 -5.17 4.96 1.61
N THR A 169 -5.36 6.16 1.09
CA THR A 169 -5.98 7.30 1.77
C THR A 169 -7.41 7.49 1.23
N GLU A 170 -8.19 6.41 1.26
CA GLU A 170 -9.59 6.29 0.83
C GLU A 170 -9.84 6.76 -0.61
N GLY A 171 -9.10 6.17 -1.56
CA GLY A 171 -9.28 6.47 -2.98
C GLY A 171 -8.08 7.16 -3.64
N VAL A 172 -7.10 7.56 -2.83
CA VAL A 172 -5.81 8.10 -3.26
C VAL A 172 -4.73 7.20 -2.69
N VAL A 173 -3.68 6.90 -3.46
CA VAL A 173 -2.60 6.02 -2.99
C VAL A 173 -1.31 6.82 -2.87
N VAL A 174 -0.71 6.80 -1.68
CA VAL A 174 0.66 7.26 -1.46
C VAL A 174 1.57 6.04 -1.43
N SER A 175 2.59 6.03 -2.28
CA SER A 175 3.44 4.85 -2.45
C SER A 175 4.88 5.14 -2.05
N PHE A 176 5.46 4.25 -1.24
CA PHE A 176 6.86 4.28 -0.84
C PHE A 176 7.64 3.22 -1.60
N HIS A 177 8.64 3.66 -2.38
CA HIS A 177 9.46 2.80 -3.22
C HIS A 177 10.92 2.86 -2.81
N ILE A 178 11.57 1.70 -2.74
CA ILE A 178 13.02 1.57 -2.61
C ILE A 178 13.62 1.08 -3.91
N PHE A 179 14.52 1.87 -4.46
CA PHE A 179 15.37 1.51 -5.59
C PHE A 179 16.83 1.39 -5.15
N GLU A 180 17.63 0.76 -5.99
CA GLU A 180 19.07 0.55 -5.76
C GLU A 180 19.34 -0.04 -4.37
N PRO A 181 18.70 -1.17 -3.99
CA PRO A 181 18.78 -1.69 -2.63
C PRO A 181 20.16 -2.24 -2.26
N GLN A 182 21.10 -2.30 -3.21
CA GLN A 182 22.47 -2.79 -3.01
C GLN A 182 23.38 -1.69 -2.45
N GLY A 183 24.20 -2.01 -1.45
CA GLY A 183 25.17 -1.08 -0.86
C GLY A 183 24.70 -0.50 0.48
N ALA A 184 25.22 0.67 0.86
CA ALA A 184 24.86 1.36 2.11
C ALA A 184 23.79 2.44 1.92
N THR A 185 23.68 2.99 0.70
CA THR A 185 22.66 3.98 0.35
C THR A 185 21.54 3.34 -0.45
N VAL A 186 20.34 3.90 -0.35
CA VAL A 186 19.18 3.54 -1.16
C VAL A 186 18.60 4.78 -1.81
N ARG A 187 17.92 4.61 -2.95
CA ARG A 187 17.05 5.65 -3.50
C ARG A 187 15.64 5.43 -2.95
N PHE A 188 15.16 6.39 -2.18
CA PHE A 188 13.80 6.39 -1.62
C PHE A 188 12.94 7.36 -2.41
N VAL A 189 11.83 6.85 -2.94
CA VAL A 189 10.87 7.64 -3.72
C VAL A 189 9.50 7.56 -3.07
N VAL A 190 8.84 8.71 -2.92
CA VAL A 190 7.42 8.79 -2.58
C VAL A 190 6.67 9.28 -3.80
N THR A 191 5.65 8.53 -4.21
CA THR A 191 4.69 8.97 -5.23
C THR A 191 3.31 9.16 -4.63
N ASN A 192 2.52 10.00 -5.27
CA ASN A 192 1.14 10.27 -4.88
C ASN A 192 0.25 10.20 -6.11
N ASP A 193 -0.72 9.31 -6.05
CA ASP A 193 -1.63 9.01 -7.15
C ASP A 193 -2.93 9.83 -7.01
N ALA A 194 -2.89 10.93 -6.23
CA ALA A 194 -4.01 11.86 -6.07
C ALA A 194 -4.42 12.58 -7.36
N GLU A 195 -3.48 12.73 -8.29
CA GLU A 195 -3.68 13.38 -9.58
C GLU A 195 -3.62 12.33 -10.71
N ALA A 196 -4.19 12.66 -11.87
CA ALA A 196 -4.28 11.74 -13.02
C ALA A 196 -2.91 11.30 -13.58
N ASP A 197 -1.82 11.82 -13.05
CA ASP A 197 -0.44 11.46 -13.32
C ASP A 197 0.26 11.18 -11.97
N ASP A 198 0.93 10.03 -11.81
CA ASP A 198 1.73 9.73 -10.60
C ASP A 198 2.76 10.84 -10.38
N THR A 199 2.58 11.70 -9.37
CA THR A 199 3.55 12.74 -9.06
C THR A 199 4.65 12.16 -8.18
N ILE A 200 5.91 12.44 -8.56
CA ILE A 200 7.06 12.15 -7.70
C ILE A 200 7.20 13.30 -6.71
N ASP A 201 6.70 13.11 -5.49
CA ASP A 201 6.69 14.13 -4.44
C ASP A 201 8.03 14.18 -3.69
N LEU A 202 8.74 13.05 -3.63
CA LEU A 202 10.05 12.95 -2.99
C LEU A 202 10.94 11.97 -3.76
N ASP A 203 12.13 12.41 -4.17
CA ASP A 203 13.16 11.55 -4.79
C ASP A 203 14.53 11.85 -4.18
N ILE A 204 14.98 10.97 -3.29
CA ILE A 204 16.23 11.15 -2.54
C ILE A 204 17.12 9.92 -2.60
N ARG A 205 18.43 10.14 -2.41
CA ARG A 205 19.39 9.10 -2.06
C ARG A 205 19.87 9.33 -0.63
N ILE A 206 19.72 8.33 0.22
CA ILE A 206 19.98 8.41 1.66
C ILE A 206 20.66 7.13 2.14
N GLU A 207 21.43 7.22 3.22
CA GLU A 207 21.96 6.03 3.90
C GLU A 207 20.80 5.19 4.46
N ARG A 208 20.86 3.87 4.25
CA ARG A 208 19.77 2.94 4.56
C ARG A 208 19.42 2.97 6.04
N THR A 209 20.43 2.89 6.92
CA THR A 209 20.18 2.92 8.36
C THR A 209 19.64 4.26 8.83
N THR A 210 20.04 5.38 8.20
CA THR A 210 19.46 6.71 8.46
C THR A 210 17.99 6.75 8.09
N LEU A 211 17.59 6.23 6.92
CA LEU A 211 16.19 6.14 6.52
C LEU A 211 15.37 5.29 7.51
N VAL A 212 15.83 4.07 7.78
CA VAL A 212 15.15 3.15 8.70
C VAL A 212 15.03 3.76 10.10
N ARG A 213 16.12 4.34 10.62
CA ARG A 213 16.14 4.99 11.94
C ARG A 213 15.17 6.16 12.01
N ALA A 214 15.18 7.04 11.02
CA ALA A 214 14.35 8.25 11.01
C ALA A 214 12.86 7.91 11.08
N ILE A 215 12.40 6.94 10.28
CA ILE A 215 10.98 6.55 10.24
C ILE A 215 10.63 5.72 11.49
N TYR A 216 11.38 4.66 11.77
CA TYR A 216 11.04 3.72 12.84
C TYR A 216 11.04 4.36 14.22
N THR A 217 12.05 5.18 14.54
CA THR A 217 12.13 5.79 15.88
C THR A 217 10.99 6.77 16.13
N ARG A 218 10.60 7.52 15.09
CA ARG A 218 9.45 8.44 15.15
C ARG A 218 8.12 7.70 15.24
N LEU A 219 7.95 6.63 14.45
CA LEU A 219 6.77 5.77 14.53
C LEU A 219 6.59 5.22 15.95
N VAL A 220 7.61 4.56 16.51
CA VAL A 220 7.53 3.98 17.87
C VAL A 220 7.27 5.06 18.92
N ALA A 221 7.98 6.19 18.86
CA ALA A 221 7.80 7.28 19.82
C ALA A 221 6.37 7.85 19.80
N PHE A 222 5.77 8.03 18.63
CA PHE A 222 4.39 8.48 18.50
C PHE A 222 3.38 7.40 18.91
N TRP A 223 3.61 6.15 18.53
CA TRP A 223 2.68 5.05 18.77
C TRP A 223 2.56 4.69 20.26
N GLU A 224 3.65 4.88 21.01
CA GLU A 224 3.71 4.67 22.45
C GLU A 224 3.41 5.96 23.25
N SER A 225 3.01 7.04 22.56
CA SER A 225 2.77 8.34 23.19
C SER A 225 1.47 8.38 23.99
N PRO A 226 1.44 9.11 25.12
CA PRO A 226 0.19 9.40 25.82
C PRO A 226 -0.85 10.11 24.95
N GLU A 227 -0.41 10.95 24.03
CA GLU A 227 -1.26 11.73 23.13
C GLU A 227 -2.07 10.81 22.19
N LEU A 228 -1.41 9.86 21.52
CA LEU A 228 -2.12 8.89 20.69
C LEU A 228 -3.02 7.98 21.53
N ALA A 229 -2.54 7.53 22.70
CA ALA A 229 -3.34 6.69 23.58
C ALA A 229 -4.65 7.37 24.02
N ALA A 230 -4.60 8.68 24.31
CA ALA A 230 -5.79 9.47 24.64
C ALA A 230 -6.74 9.66 23.45
N ALA A 231 -6.19 9.77 22.23
CA ALA A 231 -6.95 9.97 21.00
C ALA A 231 -7.42 8.67 20.33
N TRP A 232 -6.97 7.49 20.80
CA TRP A 232 -7.14 6.24 20.06
C TRP A 232 -8.60 5.92 19.76
N ARG A 233 -9.47 5.97 20.78
CA ARG A 233 -10.90 5.65 20.63
C ARG A 233 -11.74 6.84 20.17
N SER A 234 -11.34 8.07 20.50
CA SER A 234 -12.13 9.25 20.16
C SER A 234 -11.87 9.74 18.74
N GLU A 235 -10.67 9.52 18.23
CA GLU A 235 -10.23 10.06 16.95
C GLU A 235 -9.80 8.97 15.98
N TRP A 236 -8.96 7.99 16.35
CA TRP A 236 -8.48 6.99 15.39
C TRP A 236 -9.53 5.93 15.08
N ARG A 237 -9.88 5.10 16.07
CA ARG A 237 -10.93 4.06 16.04
C ARG A 237 -12.29 4.64 16.45
N TYR A 238 -12.62 5.83 15.94
CA TYR A 238 -13.79 6.60 16.38
C TYR A 238 -15.14 5.94 16.04
N ASP A 239 -15.19 5.16 14.95
CA ASP A 239 -16.41 4.51 14.45
C ASP A 239 -16.48 3.02 14.83
N ASP A 240 -15.44 2.48 15.47
CA ASP A 240 -15.44 1.08 15.87
C ASP A 240 -16.29 0.88 17.13
N GLU A 241 -17.10 -0.18 17.17
CA GLU A 241 -17.70 -0.62 18.43
C GLU A 241 -16.61 -1.08 19.41
N PRO A 242 -16.71 -0.75 20.71
CA PRO A 242 -15.72 -1.19 21.69
C PRO A 242 -15.72 -2.72 21.79
N ASP A 243 -14.53 -3.31 21.78
CA ASP A 243 -14.33 -4.74 21.96
C ASP A 243 -14.46 -5.11 23.46
N GLU A 244 -14.99 -6.28 23.78
CA GLU A 244 -15.04 -6.77 25.17
C GLU A 244 -13.63 -7.01 25.72
N ASP A 245 -12.67 -7.36 24.86
CA ASP A 245 -11.27 -7.50 25.23
C ASP A 245 -10.59 -6.12 25.32
N PRO A 246 -10.23 -5.62 26.53
CA PRO A 246 -9.56 -4.33 26.68
C PRO A 246 -8.17 -4.31 26.03
N THR A 247 -7.62 -5.47 25.68
CA THR A 247 -6.32 -5.59 25.03
C THR A 247 -6.38 -5.52 23.51
N SER A 248 -7.57 -5.61 22.93
CA SER A 248 -7.85 -5.54 21.49
C SER A 248 -7.32 -4.26 20.86
N ALA A 249 -6.87 -4.36 19.60
CA ALA A 249 -6.41 -3.22 18.80
C ALA A 249 -7.51 -2.18 18.57
N THR A 250 -8.77 -2.58 18.70
CA THR A 250 -9.93 -1.67 18.69
C THR A 250 -9.94 -0.72 19.88
N ASN A 251 -9.45 -1.19 21.03
CA ASN A 251 -9.54 -0.48 22.31
C ASN A 251 -8.29 0.34 22.64
N ARG A 252 -7.12 -0.02 22.12
CA ARG A 252 -5.86 0.65 22.40
C ARG A 252 -4.84 0.49 21.26
N PRO A 253 -3.80 1.34 21.17
CA PRO A 253 -2.74 1.17 20.20
C PRO A 253 -2.12 -0.24 20.28
N TYR A 254 -2.00 -0.90 19.13
CA TYR A 254 -1.27 -2.16 19.00
C TYR A 254 0.25 -1.91 18.95
N SER A 255 1.06 -2.97 19.07
CA SER A 255 2.52 -2.82 18.98
C SER A 255 2.98 -2.61 17.54
N VAL A 256 3.80 -1.59 17.32
CA VAL A 256 4.55 -1.34 16.06
C VAL A 256 6.04 -1.70 16.19
N ARG A 257 6.44 -2.33 17.30
CA ARG A 257 7.84 -2.69 17.52
C ARG A 257 8.26 -3.89 16.67
N SER A 258 9.50 -3.82 16.19
CA SER A 258 10.21 -4.95 15.59
C SER A 258 11.50 -5.22 16.35
N GLU A 259 11.65 -6.43 16.89
CA GLU A 259 12.87 -6.86 17.59
C GLU A 259 14.12 -6.78 16.70
N ARG A 260 13.95 -6.91 15.39
CA ARG A 260 15.05 -6.78 14.42
C ARG A 260 15.49 -5.33 14.30
N LEU A 261 14.54 -4.40 14.14
CA LEU A 261 14.84 -2.97 14.05
C LEU A 261 15.38 -2.43 15.38
N ASP A 262 14.79 -2.84 16.52
CA ASP A 262 15.29 -2.48 17.85
C ASP A 262 16.76 -2.89 18.03
N ARG A 263 17.12 -4.13 17.66
CA ARG A 263 18.51 -4.59 17.71
C ARG A 263 19.44 -3.86 16.75
N LEU A 264 18.98 -3.61 15.52
CA LEU A 264 19.75 -2.88 14.51
C LEU A 264 20.10 -1.47 14.99
N LEU A 265 19.17 -0.80 15.67
CA LEU A 265 19.32 0.59 16.06
C LEU A 265 19.98 0.77 17.43
N ALA A 266 19.99 -0.27 18.26
CA ALA A 266 20.70 -0.32 19.54
C ALA A 266 22.22 -0.55 19.39
N ASP A 267 22.69 -1.06 18.24
CA ASP A 267 24.11 -1.26 17.92
C ASP A 267 24.64 -0.04 17.15
N PRO A 268 25.36 0.90 17.79
CA PRO A 268 25.98 2.03 17.11
C PRO A 268 27.22 1.52 16.35
N ARG A 269 27.01 1.04 15.13
CA ARG A 269 28.10 0.80 14.18
C ARG A 269 28.57 2.08 13.52
#